data_AF-A0A1I1KPZ0-F1
#
_entry.id   AF-A0A1I1KPZ0-F1
#
_cell.length_a   1.000
_cell.length_b   1.000
_cell.length_c   1.000
_cell.angle_alpha   90.00
_cell.angle_beta   90.00
_cell.angle_gamma   90.00
#
_symmetry.space_group_name_H-M   'P 1'
#
loop_
_entity.id
_entity.type
_entity.pdbx_description
1 polymer ?
#
loop_
_entity_poly.entity_id
_entity_poly.type
_entity_poly.pdbx_seq_one_letter_code
_entity_poly.pdbx_strand_id
1 'polypeptide(L)'
;MTNTTFETPDEIRDVEAANFVEAVLESGEYDSYEEVRSVVEARSRDNARTPMQWSDEPHAGFTGEEGDGEPWLPVNDDYESVNVAAARADGDSIWHYYRELIDLREPGRLRLRRLRTAGAGPPRGVRVPADARGRDAGRRL
;
A
#
# COMPACT_ATOMS: atom_id res chain seq x y z
N MET A 1 -1.98 -10.87 -4.12
CA MET A 1 -1.92 -10.00 -5.29
C MET A 1 -0.52 -9.49 -5.39
N THR A 2 0.14 -9.84 -6.47
CA THR A 2 1.46 -9.32 -6.82
C THR A 2 1.35 -7.92 -7.41
N ASN A 3 2.48 -7.25 -7.61
CA ASN A 3 2.50 -6.06 -8.46
C ASN A 3 2.08 -6.45 -9.89
N THR A 4 1.44 -5.53 -10.60
CA THR A 4 1.03 -5.70 -11.99
C THR A 4 2.18 -5.35 -12.94
N THR A 5 2.10 -5.86 -14.16
CA THR A 5 3.04 -5.54 -15.23
C THR A 5 2.50 -4.43 -16.11
N PHE A 6 3.41 -3.65 -16.70
CA PHE A 6 3.10 -2.64 -17.71
C PHE A 6 4.02 -2.88 -18.90
N GLU A 7 3.48 -3.45 -19.99
CA GLU A 7 4.28 -3.76 -21.19
C GLU A 7 4.65 -2.49 -21.94
N THR A 8 3.79 -1.48 -21.87
CA THR A 8 3.97 -0.21 -22.57
C THR A 8 3.71 0.99 -21.64
N PRO A 9 4.32 2.16 -21.89
CA PRO A 9 4.04 3.37 -21.13
C PRO A 9 2.55 3.78 -21.13
N ASP A 10 1.83 3.45 -22.21
CA ASP A 10 0.41 3.83 -22.39
C ASP A 10 -0.55 3.08 -21.43
N GLU A 11 -0.10 1.97 -20.86
CA GLU A 11 -0.85 1.21 -19.85
C GLU A 11 -0.84 1.89 -18.47
N ILE A 12 0.09 2.83 -18.25
CA ILE A 12 0.22 3.56 -16.99
C ILE A 12 -0.90 4.61 -16.90
N ARG A 13 -1.81 4.45 -15.93
CA ARG A 13 -2.86 5.44 -15.62
C ARG A 13 -2.46 6.38 -14.50
N ASP A 14 -1.44 6.01 -13.73
CA ASP A 14 -0.85 6.85 -12.70
C ASP A 14 -0.07 8.00 -13.31
N VAL A 15 -0.66 9.20 -13.29
CA VAL A 15 -0.05 10.44 -13.76
C VAL A 15 1.35 10.67 -13.16
N GLU A 16 1.56 10.28 -11.90
CA GLU A 16 2.87 10.43 -11.25
C GLU A 16 3.93 9.53 -11.90
N ALA A 17 3.59 8.27 -12.16
CA ALA A 17 4.48 7.31 -12.80
C ALA A 17 4.69 7.65 -14.29
N ALA A 18 3.64 8.10 -15.00
CA ALA A 18 3.75 8.53 -16.39
C ALA A 18 4.69 9.74 -16.53
N ASN A 19 4.51 10.77 -15.69
CA ASN A 19 5.40 11.93 -15.67
C ASN A 19 6.84 11.56 -15.30
N PHE A 20 7.03 10.59 -14.40
CA PHE A 20 8.36 10.09 -14.05
C PHE A 20 9.04 9.44 -15.26
N VAL A 21 8.34 8.55 -15.97
CA VAL A 21 8.87 7.89 -17.18
C VAL A 21 9.24 8.93 -18.24
N GLU A 22 8.36 9.90 -18.51
CA GLU A 22 8.64 10.99 -19.44
C GLU A 22 9.89 11.77 -19.02
N ALA A 23 9.97 12.22 -17.76
CA ALA A 23 11.08 13.03 -17.28
C ALA A 23 12.44 12.33 -17.35
N VAL A 24 12.51 11.02 -17.05
CA VAL A 24 13.79 10.30 -17.06
C VAL A 24 14.25 9.89 -18.45
N LEU A 25 13.32 9.71 -19.40
CA LEU A 25 13.64 9.49 -20.80
C LEU A 25 14.08 10.80 -21.48
N GLU A 26 13.42 11.92 -21.17
CA GLU A 26 13.80 13.24 -21.68
C GLU A 26 15.17 13.70 -21.14
N SER A 27 15.50 13.36 -19.90
CA SER A 27 16.81 13.69 -19.31
C SER A 27 17.96 12.82 -19.84
N GLY A 28 17.64 11.69 -20.48
CA GLY A 28 18.63 10.67 -20.88
C GLY A 28 19.21 9.90 -19.69
N GLU A 29 18.54 9.88 -18.54
CA GLU A 29 18.93 9.00 -17.41
C GLU A 29 18.70 7.53 -17.76
N TYR A 30 17.70 7.24 -18.60
CA TYR A 30 17.45 5.94 -19.23
C TYR A 30 17.28 6.11 -20.74
N ASP A 31 17.75 5.13 -21.51
CA ASP A 31 17.71 5.17 -22.97
C ASP A 31 16.36 4.64 -23.53
N SER A 32 15.60 3.88 -22.73
CA SER A 32 14.31 3.33 -23.15
C SER A 32 13.37 3.02 -21.96
N TYR A 33 12.09 2.85 -22.27
CA TYR A 33 11.10 2.42 -21.27
C TYR A 33 11.47 1.09 -20.62
N GLU A 34 12.03 0.15 -21.38
CA GLU A 34 12.39 -1.19 -20.88
C GLU A 34 13.37 -1.11 -19.70
N GLU A 35 14.29 -0.14 -19.71
CA GLU A 35 15.27 0.03 -18.64
C GLU A 35 14.67 0.59 -17.34
N VAL A 36 13.60 1.38 -17.42
CA VAL A 36 12.92 1.97 -16.27
C VAL A 36 11.67 1.19 -15.84
N ARG A 37 11.17 0.26 -16.67
CA ARG A 37 9.94 -0.52 -16.44
C ARG A 37 9.90 -1.16 -15.06
N SER A 38 10.97 -1.83 -14.63
CA SER A 38 11.03 -2.49 -13.32
C SER A 38 10.87 -1.50 -12.14
N VAL A 39 11.33 -0.27 -12.30
CA VAL A 39 11.15 0.80 -11.29
C VAL A 39 9.68 1.22 -11.21
N VAL A 40 9.03 1.35 -12.37
CA VAL A 40 7.62 1.68 -12.48
C VAL A 40 6.76 0.57 -11.87
N GLU A 41 6.97 -0.68 -12.26
CA GLU A 41 6.25 -1.85 -11.72
C GLU A 41 6.44 -2.00 -10.21
N ALA A 42 7.60 -1.62 -9.67
CA ALA A 42 7.84 -1.66 -8.22
C ALA A 42 7.15 -0.54 -7.43
N ARG A 43 6.83 0.60 -8.06
CA ARG A 43 6.48 1.84 -7.33
C ARG A 43 5.18 2.51 -7.75
N SER A 44 4.67 2.19 -8.94
CA SER A 44 3.43 2.79 -9.45
C SER A 44 2.28 2.54 -8.48
N ARG A 45 1.45 3.57 -8.29
CA ARG A 45 0.25 3.46 -7.43
C ARG A 45 -0.83 2.61 -8.10
N ASP A 46 -0.75 2.42 -9.42
CA ASP A 46 -1.69 1.57 -10.16
C ASP A 46 -1.64 0.10 -9.70
N ASN A 47 -0.52 -0.36 -9.13
CA ASN A 47 -0.44 -1.67 -8.46
C ASN A 47 -1.52 -1.89 -7.40
N ALA A 48 -1.96 -0.82 -6.73
CA ALA A 48 -3.00 -0.88 -5.69
C ALA A 48 -4.38 -0.47 -6.22
N ARG A 49 -4.50 -0.16 -7.52
CA ARG A 49 -5.73 0.32 -8.16
C ARG A 49 -6.30 -0.66 -9.18
N THR A 50 -5.56 -1.72 -9.52
CA THR A 50 -6.12 -2.84 -10.29
C THR A 50 -7.43 -3.29 -9.63
N PRO A 51 -8.45 -3.66 -10.43
CA PRO A 51 -9.75 -4.01 -9.88
C PRO A 51 -9.70 -5.16 -8.87
N MET A 52 -10.68 -5.17 -7.97
CA MET A 52 -10.77 -6.19 -6.92
C MET A 52 -11.03 -7.57 -7.53
N GLN A 53 -10.28 -8.58 -7.07
CA GLN A 53 -10.37 -9.96 -7.54
C GLN A 53 -11.42 -10.76 -6.74
N TRP A 54 -12.68 -10.74 -7.16
CA TRP A 54 -13.79 -11.41 -6.45
C TRP A 54 -13.83 -12.91 -6.71
N SER A 55 -13.65 -13.33 -7.96
CA SER A 55 -13.71 -14.72 -8.43
C SER A 55 -12.68 -14.98 -9.54
N ASP A 56 -12.69 -16.19 -10.08
CA ASP A 56 -11.97 -16.63 -11.28
C ASP A 56 -12.77 -16.41 -12.59
N GLU A 57 -13.92 -15.72 -12.50
CA GLU A 57 -14.73 -15.34 -13.66
C GLU A 57 -14.05 -14.19 -14.45
N PRO A 58 -14.50 -13.90 -15.69
CA PRO A 58 -13.97 -12.79 -16.48
C PRO A 58 -13.87 -11.48 -15.68
N HIS A 59 -12.77 -10.75 -15.86
CA HIS A 59 -12.43 -9.55 -15.09
C HIS A 59 -12.52 -9.75 -13.57
N ALA A 60 -12.20 -10.97 -13.10
CA ALA A 60 -12.26 -11.40 -11.72
C ALA A 60 -13.63 -11.17 -11.03
N GLY A 61 -14.72 -11.13 -11.80
CA GLY A 61 -16.07 -10.81 -11.31
C GLY A 61 -16.23 -9.36 -10.86
N PHE A 62 -15.35 -8.45 -11.26
CA PHE A 62 -15.40 -7.04 -10.86
C PHE A 62 -16.47 -6.23 -11.61
N THR A 63 -16.59 -6.43 -12.91
CA THR A 63 -17.58 -5.82 -13.79
C THR A 63 -18.59 -6.88 -14.26
N GLY A 64 -19.85 -6.48 -14.42
CA GLY A 64 -20.87 -7.33 -15.03
C GLY A 64 -20.83 -7.24 -16.55
N GLU A 65 -21.67 -8.05 -17.22
CA GLU A 65 -21.80 -8.05 -18.68
C GLU A 65 -22.54 -6.82 -19.25
N GLU A 66 -23.10 -5.96 -18.39
CA GLU A 66 -23.85 -4.77 -18.80
C GLU A 66 -22.92 -3.56 -19.03
N GLY A 67 -22.87 -3.07 -20.27
CA GLY A 67 -22.10 -1.88 -20.66
C GLY A 67 -20.61 -2.15 -20.83
N ASP A 68 -20.20 -2.59 -22.02
CA ASP A 68 -18.85 -2.98 -22.48
C ASP A 68 -18.01 -3.92 -21.60
N GLY A 69 -18.39 -4.18 -20.35
CA GLY A 69 -17.75 -5.10 -19.40
C GLY A 69 -16.33 -4.73 -18.98
N GLU A 70 -15.69 -3.76 -19.64
CA GLU A 70 -14.26 -3.50 -19.50
C GLU A 70 -13.96 -2.64 -18.27
N PRO A 71 -13.16 -3.13 -17.30
CA PRO A 71 -12.71 -2.32 -16.20
C PRO A 71 -11.77 -1.20 -16.67
N TRP A 72 -11.77 -0.08 -15.94
CA TRP A 72 -10.95 1.10 -16.25
C TRP A 72 -9.43 0.86 -16.16
N LEU A 73 -9.03 -0.21 -15.46
CA LEU A 73 -7.69 -0.81 -15.43
C LEU A 73 -7.85 -2.32 -15.62
N PRO A 74 -6.90 -3.00 -16.29
CA PRO A 74 -6.88 -4.45 -16.34
C PRO A 74 -6.85 -5.08 -14.93
N VAL A 75 -7.48 -6.23 -14.78
CA VAL A 75 -7.29 -7.08 -13.59
C VAL A 75 -5.89 -7.67 -13.59
N ASN A 76 -5.35 -7.95 -12.41
CA ASN A 76 -4.06 -8.61 -12.28
C ASN A 76 -4.12 -10.04 -12.85
N ASP A 77 -3.09 -10.48 -13.55
CA ASP A 77 -3.01 -11.83 -14.13
C ASP A 77 -3.15 -12.95 -13.11
N ASP A 78 -2.85 -12.69 -11.83
CA ASP A 78 -2.95 -13.70 -10.76
C ASP A 78 -4.39 -14.01 -10.30
N TYR A 79 -5.42 -13.37 -10.87
CA TYR A 79 -6.81 -13.42 -10.36
C TYR A 79 -7.45 -14.81 -10.33
N GLU A 80 -7.11 -15.70 -11.26
CA GLU A 80 -7.63 -17.07 -11.27
C GLU A 80 -7.21 -17.84 -10.01
N SER A 81 -6.05 -17.51 -9.44
CA SER A 81 -5.48 -18.17 -8.26
C SER A 81 -5.64 -17.36 -6.97
N VAL A 82 -5.64 -16.03 -7.07
CA VAL A 82 -5.75 -15.11 -5.94
C VAL A 82 -7.07 -14.37 -6.04
N ASN A 83 -8.13 -14.89 -5.45
CA ASN A 83 -9.43 -14.22 -5.42
C ASN A 83 -10.21 -14.51 -4.13
N VAL A 84 -11.25 -13.71 -3.89
CA VAL A 84 -12.08 -13.81 -2.67
C VAL A 84 -12.82 -15.15 -2.59
N ALA A 85 -13.34 -15.66 -3.70
CA ALA A 85 -14.05 -16.94 -3.72
C ALA A 85 -13.14 -18.10 -3.26
N ALA A 86 -11.94 -18.20 -3.83
CA ALA A 86 -10.93 -19.19 -3.45
C ALA A 86 -10.48 -19.01 -1.99
N ALA A 87 -10.19 -17.77 -1.57
CA ALA A 87 -9.76 -17.50 -0.19
C ALA A 87 -10.85 -17.80 0.85
N ARG A 88 -12.14 -17.65 0.52
CA ARG A 88 -13.22 -18.03 1.43
C ARG A 88 -13.38 -19.54 1.56
N ALA A 89 -13.13 -20.28 0.49
CA ALA A 89 -13.23 -21.74 0.46
C ALA A 89 -12.06 -22.43 1.20
N ASP A 90 -10.86 -21.85 1.12
CA ASP A 90 -9.68 -22.35 1.83
C ASP A 90 -9.66 -21.86 3.29
N GLY A 91 -9.69 -22.79 4.25
CA GLY A 91 -9.69 -22.49 5.69
C GLY A 91 -8.38 -21.90 6.22
N ASP A 92 -7.24 -22.13 5.54
CA ASP A 92 -5.92 -21.64 5.94
C ASP A 92 -5.54 -20.33 5.23
N SER A 93 -6.49 -19.70 4.53
CA SER A 93 -6.23 -18.53 3.71
C SER A 93 -5.98 -17.25 4.52
N ILE A 94 -5.39 -16.26 3.84
CA ILE A 94 -5.22 -14.88 4.36
C ILE A 94 -6.58 -14.28 4.77
N TRP A 95 -7.69 -14.63 4.11
CA TRP A 95 -9.01 -14.10 4.43
C TRP A 95 -9.46 -14.51 5.84
N HIS A 96 -9.35 -15.79 6.19
CA HIS A 96 -9.69 -16.27 7.53
C HIS A 96 -8.70 -15.74 8.56
N TYR A 97 -7.40 -15.73 8.24
CA TYR A 97 -6.37 -15.19 9.13
C TYR A 97 -6.65 -13.73 9.53
N TYR A 98 -6.98 -12.86 8.57
CA TYR A 98 -7.34 -11.48 8.89
C TYR A 98 -8.64 -11.35 9.67
N ARG A 99 -9.64 -12.21 9.43
CA ARG A 99 -10.86 -12.23 10.26
C ARG A 99 -10.55 -12.58 11.70
N GLU A 100 -9.73 -13.59 11.95
CA GLU A 100 -9.29 -13.94 13.30
C GLU A 100 -8.55 -12.78 13.98
N LEU A 101 -7.66 -12.09 13.26
CA LEU A 101 -6.97 -10.90 13.79
C LEU A 101 -7.92 -9.75 14.13
N ILE A 102 -8.95 -9.53 13.32
CA ILE A 102 -9.97 -8.51 13.57
C ILE A 102 -10.80 -8.89 14.80
N ASP A 103 -11.25 -10.14 14.90
CA ASP A 103 -11.99 -10.66 16.05
C ASP A 103 -11.14 -10.54 17.34
N LEU A 104 -9.83 -10.80 17.25
CA LEU A 104 -8.89 -10.62 18.36
C LEU A 104 -8.73 -9.14 18.77
N ARG A 105 -8.80 -8.21 17.82
CA ARG A 105 -8.70 -6.76 18.08
C ARG A 105 -9.92 -6.21 18.83
N GLU A 106 -11.04 -6.93 18.85
CA GLU A 106 -12.26 -6.47 19.52
C GLU A 106 -11.99 -6.08 20.99
N PRO A 107 -12.55 -4.93 21.46
CA PRO A 107 -12.35 -4.45 22.82
C PRO A 107 -12.67 -5.52 23.87
N GLY A 108 -11.63 -5.96 24.59
CA GLY A 108 -11.76 -6.93 25.67
C GLY A 108 -11.20 -8.33 25.36
N ARG A 109 -10.98 -8.70 24.10
CA ARG A 109 -10.29 -9.96 23.73
C ARG A 109 -8.77 -9.83 23.80
N LEU A 110 -8.24 -8.70 23.36
CA LEU A 110 -6.85 -8.29 23.59
C LEU A 110 -6.81 -7.01 24.44
N ARG A 111 -6.31 -7.12 25.67
CA ARG A 111 -5.93 -5.92 26.45
C ARG A 111 -4.56 -5.46 25.99
N LEU A 112 -4.53 -4.60 24.97
CA LEU A 112 -3.31 -3.89 24.60
C LEU A 112 -2.85 -3.03 25.79
N ARG A 113 -1.92 -3.56 26.57
CA ARG A 113 -1.09 -2.72 27.46
C ARG A 113 -0.17 -1.89 26.57
N ARG A 114 0.26 -0.73 27.09
CA ARG A 114 1.20 0.20 26.44
C ARG A 114 2.25 -0.55 25.63
N LEU A 115 2.32 -0.27 24.32
CA LEU A 115 3.34 -0.81 23.43
C LEU A 115 4.72 -0.55 24.04
N ARG A 116 5.44 -1.63 24.32
CA ARG A 116 6.84 -1.59 24.73
C ARG A 116 7.61 -2.37 23.69
N THR A 117 8.55 -1.71 23.06
CA THR A 117 9.57 -2.38 22.25
C THR A 117 10.42 -3.23 23.19
N ALA A 118 10.47 -4.54 22.94
CA ALA A 118 11.37 -5.42 23.66
C ALA A 118 12.82 -4.95 23.40
N GLY A 119 13.56 -4.59 24.46
CA GLY A 119 14.97 -4.19 24.37
C GLY A 119 15.27 -2.68 24.39
N ALA A 120 14.26 -1.80 24.38
CA ALA A 120 14.51 -0.38 24.64
C ALA A 120 14.68 -0.17 26.16
N GLY A 121 15.94 -0.12 26.61
CA GLY A 121 16.25 0.42 27.93
C GLY A 121 15.66 1.82 28.09
N PRO A 122 15.45 2.31 29.34
CA PRO A 122 14.92 3.65 29.55
C PRO A 122 15.77 4.67 28.76
N PRO A 123 15.16 5.68 28.11
CA PRO A 123 15.94 6.71 27.42
C PRO A 123 16.94 7.27 28.44
N ARG A 124 18.24 7.17 28.12
CA ARG A 124 19.29 7.75 28.96
C ARG A 124 18.98 9.24 29.08
N GLY A 125 18.58 9.67 30.27
CA GLY A 125 18.13 11.02 30.51
C GLY A 125 19.19 12.01 30.02
N VAL A 126 18.85 12.79 28.99
CA VAL A 126 19.55 14.03 28.72
C VAL A 126 19.25 14.92 29.92
N ARG A 127 20.22 15.10 30.81
CA ARG A 127 20.14 16.09 31.87
C ARG A 127 20.08 17.46 31.21
N VAL A 128 18.92 18.10 31.22
CA VAL A 128 18.82 19.53 30.96
C VAL A 128 19.50 20.24 32.14
N PRO A 129 20.54 21.07 31.91
CA PRO A 129 21.21 21.79 32.99
C PRO A 129 20.22 22.73 33.69
N ALA A 130 20.31 22.78 35.02
CA ALA A 130 19.45 23.57 35.88
C ALA A 130 19.99 25.00 36.04
N ASP A 131 20.01 25.79 34.97
CA ASP A 131 20.35 27.21 35.03
C ASP A 131 19.57 28.07 34.03
N ALA A 132 18.25 27.96 34.05
CA ALA A 132 17.37 28.98 33.45
C ALA A 132 16.37 29.55 34.47
N ARG A 133 16.83 29.80 35.70
CA ARG A 133 16.12 30.68 36.64
C ARG A 133 16.79 32.04 36.64
N GLY A 134 16.07 33.03 36.08
CA GLY A 134 16.24 34.43 36.44
C GLY A 134 16.34 35.39 35.26
N ARG A 135 15.19 35.92 34.84
CA ARG A 135 14.87 37.34 35.06
C ARG A 135 13.40 37.61 34.77
N ASP A 136 12.72 37.90 35.88
CA ASP A 136 11.44 38.57 35.98
C ASP A 136 11.56 40.00 35.38
N ALA A 137 10.55 40.40 34.61
CA ALA A 137 10.17 41.80 34.39
C ALA A 137 8.81 41.82 33.69
N GLY A 138 7.75 41.95 34.49
CA GLY A 138 6.39 42.02 33.99
C GLY A 138 6.08 43.25 33.14
N ARG A 139 5.00 43.15 32.37
CA ARG A 139 4.06 44.26 32.18
C ARG A 139 2.72 43.72 31.70
N ARG A 140 1.72 43.93 32.56
CA ARG A 140 0.31 43.99 32.18
C ARG A 140 0.13 45.17 31.23
N LEU A 141 -0.57 44.97 30.13
CA LEU A 141 -1.73 45.75 29.70
C LEU A 141 -2.70 44.78 29.05
#